data_AF-A0A351A4C4-F1
#
_entry.id   AF-A0A351A4C4-F1
#
_cell.length_a   1.000
_cell.length_b   1.000
_cell.length_c   1.000
_cell.angle_alpha   90.00
_cell.angle_beta   90.00
_cell.angle_gamma   90.00
#
_symmetry.space_group_name_H-M   'P 1'
#
loop_
_entity.id
_entity.type
_entity.pdbx_description
1 polymer ?
#
loop_
_entity_poly.entity_id
_entity_poly.type
_entity_poly.pdbx_seq_one_letter_code
_entity_poly.pdbx_strand_id
1 'polypeptide(L)'
;MNRTDTDHQASSACFAYGSLMCDDIMTAVCGTRSTRRPATLHGYRRRAVVGATYPGVEPNADHCVQGVLYLELPDSAWPRLDGFEGEEYERRIVEVEMADGSRLRAWTYVFRPCFAHRLAPDDWDYEHFLREGKARFVADYIGFDTLQAR
;
A
#
# COMPACT_ATOMS: atom_id res chain seq x y z
N MET A 1 36.16 -4.26 6.35
CA MET A 1 35.10 -5.29 6.18
C MET A 1 33.84 -4.79 6.88
N ASN A 2 32.91 -4.14 6.17
CA ASN A 2 31.64 -3.71 6.77
C ASN A 2 30.51 -4.61 6.27
N ARG A 3 30.00 -5.46 7.16
CA ARG A 3 28.75 -6.21 7.00
C ARG A 3 27.71 -5.56 7.90
N THR A 4 27.06 -4.48 7.47
CA THR A 4 25.88 -3.92 8.18
C THR A 4 24.98 -3.00 7.33
N ASP A 5 25.11 -2.92 6.01
CA ASP A 5 24.28 -1.98 5.20
C ASP A 5 22.99 -2.59 4.61
N THR A 6 22.71 -3.88 4.81
CA THR A 6 21.56 -4.54 4.15
C THR A 6 20.28 -4.59 4.99
N ASP A 7 20.33 -4.27 6.29
CA ASP A 7 19.16 -4.38 7.19
C ASP A 7 18.43 -3.06 7.44
N HIS A 8 19.02 -1.91 7.13
CA HIS A 8 18.38 -0.59 7.32
C HIS A 8 17.51 -0.13 6.13
N GLN A 9 17.48 -0.86 5.02
CA GLN A 9 16.79 -0.36 3.83
C GLN A 9 15.28 -0.67 3.79
N ALA A 10 14.84 -1.66 4.58
CA ALA A 10 13.41 -1.93 4.73
C ALA A 10 12.68 -0.89 5.61
N SER A 11 13.38 -0.22 6.53
CA SER A 11 12.74 0.60 7.57
C SER A 11 12.06 1.87 7.06
N SER A 12 12.35 2.29 5.83
CA SER A 12 11.84 3.56 5.26
C SER A 12 11.16 3.39 3.91
N ALA A 13 10.87 2.16 3.47
CA ALA A 13 10.24 1.90 2.18
C ALA A 13 8.85 1.28 2.35
N CYS A 14 7.86 1.74 1.59
CA CYS A 14 6.50 1.21 1.58
C CYS A 14 6.03 0.89 0.16
N PHE A 15 5.56 -0.32 -0.07
CA PHE A 15 4.92 -0.74 -1.31
C PHE A 15 3.40 -0.62 -1.18
N ALA A 16 2.83 0.24 -2.02
CA ALA A 16 1.39 0.47 -2.14
C ALA A 16 0.85 -0.17 -3.42
N TYR A 17 -0.31 -0.81 -3.31
CA TYR A 17 -0.97 -1.52 -4.42
C TYR A 17 -2.46 -1.15 -4.58
N GLY A 18 -2.95 -0.15 -3.84
CA GLY A 18 -4.35 0.27 -3.83
C GLY A 18 -4.50 1.79 -3.84
N SER A 19 -5.35 2.33 -2.97
CA SER A 19 -5.59 3.78 -2.85
C SER A 19 -4.31 4.58 -2.62
N LEU A 20 -3.38 4.06 -1.82
CA LEU A 20 -2.07 4.67 -1.55
C LEU A 20 -1.14 4.74 -2.78
N MET A 21 -1.49 4.14 -3.93
CA MET A 21 -0.76 4.39 -5.20
C MET A 21 -0.95 5.82 -5.71
N CYS A 22 -2.02 6.51 -5.28
CA CYS A 22 -2.23 7.91 -5.57
C CYS A 22 -1.35 8.79 -4.68
N ASP A 23 -0.46 9.57 -5.31
CA ASP A 23 0.49 10.43 -4.61
C ASP A 23 -0.16 11.41 -3.64
N ASP A 24 -1.29 12.00 -4.04
CA ASP A 24 -2.02 12.96 -3.22
C ASP A 24 -2.50 12.32 -1.91
N ILE A 25 -2.98 11.07 -1.97
CA ILE A 25 -3.46 10.32 -0.81
C ILE A 25 -2.28 9.92 0.07
N MET A 26 -1.22 9.34 -0.52
CA MET A 26 -0.02 8.97 0.22
C MET A 26 0.61 10.17 0.94
N THR A 27 0.71 11.31 0.25
CA THR A 27 1.25 12.55 0.80
C THR A 27 0.39 13.08 1.95
N ALA A 28 -0.93 13.07 1.81
CA ALA A 28 -1.84 13.50 2.87
C ALA A 28 -1.68 12.63 4.12
N VAL A 29 -1.65 11.30 3.96
CA VAL A 29 -1.50 10.35 5.06
C VAL A 29 -0.13 10.48 5.73
N CYS A 30 0.95 10.51 4.95
CA CYS A 30 2.30 10.57 5.49
C CYS A 30 2.67 11.97 6.03
N GLY A 31 1.95 13.02 5.61
CA GLY A 31 2.27 14.41 5.92
C GLY A 31 3.53 14.94 5.21
N THR A 32 4.10 14.17 4.28
CA THR A 32 5.24 14.56 3.45
C THR A 32 5.16 13.89 2.08
N ARG A 33 5.76 14.52 1.08
CA ARG A 33 6.01 13.86 -0.21
C ARG A 33 7.22 12.95 -0.07
N SER A 34 7.20 11.84 -0.82
CA SER A 34 8.26 10.84 -0.83
C SER A 34 8.61 10.45 -2.26
N THR A 35 9.85 10.04 -2.47
CA THR A 35 10.31 9.49 -3.75
C THR A 35 9.52 8.23 -4.06
N ARG A 36 9.02 8.07 -5.28
CA ARG A 36 8.21 6.93 -5.69
C ARG A 36 8.70 6.30 -6.99
N ARG A 37 8.64 4.98 -7.07
CA ARG A 37 9.01 4.19 -8.26
C ARG A 37 7.97 3.10 -8.52
N PRO A 38 7.67 2.75 -9.79
CA PRO A 38 6.92 1.54 -10.10
C PRO A 38 7.66 0.30 -9.59
N ALA A 39 6.92 -0.66 -9.01
CA ALA A 39 7.47 -1.92 -8.55
C ALA A 39 6.44 -3.06 -8.66
N THR A 40 6.94 -4.29 -8.67
CA THR A 40 6.15 -5.52 -8.72
C THR A 40 6.35 -6.32 -7.44
N LEU A 41 5.25 -6.77 -6.83
CA LEU A 41 5.25 -7.72 -5.73
C LEU A 41 4.88 -9.12 -6.26
N HIS A 42 5.80 -10.07 -6.18
CA HIS A 42 5.58 -11.45 -6.62
C HIS A 42 5.04 -12.32 -5.50
N GLY A 43 4.24 -13.34 -5.83
CA GLY A 43 3.69 -14.28 -4.85
C GLY A 43 2.47 -13.74 -4.10
N TYR A 44 1.80 -12.73 -4.64
CA TYR A 44 0.60 -12.12 -4.09
C TYR A 44 -0.43 -11.87 -5.19
N ARG A 45 -1.71 -11.89 -4.80
CA ARG A 45 -2.84 -11.50 -5.66
C ARG A 45 -3.61 -10.35 -5.03
N ARG A 46 -3.94 -9.35 -5.84
CA ARG A 46 -4.75 -8.19 -5.46
C ARG A 46 -6.21 -8.46 -5.81
N ARG A 47 -7.09 -8.44 -4.82
CA ARG A 47 -8.55 -8.64 -4.99
C ARG A 47 -9.33 -7.44 -4.48
N ALA A 48 -10.53 -7.25 -5.02
CA ALA A 48 -11.43 -6.22 -4.51
C ALA A 48 -11.95 -6.61 -3.12
N VAL A 49 -12.19 -5.62 -2.26
CA VAL A 49 -12.89 -5.84 -0.98
C VAL A 49 -14.38 -5.55 -1.18
N VAL A 50 -15.23 -6.49 -0.80
CA VAL A 50 -16.69 -6.38 -0.94
C VAL A 50 -17.20 -5.16 -0.19
N GLY A 51 -17.94 -4.30 -0.90
CA GLY A 51 -18.54 -3.09 -0.33
C GLY A 51 -17.56 -1.93 -0.12
N ALA A 52 -16.31 -2.06 -0.56
CA ALA A 52 -15.28 -1.04 -0.43
C ALA A 52 -14.67 -0.65 -1.79
N THR A 53 -14.10 0.55 -1.86
CA THR A 53 -13.42 1.05 -3.07
C THR A 53 -11.94 0.68 -3.12
N TYR A 54 -11.39 0.14 -2.02
CA TYR A 54 -9.99 -0.24 -1.88
C TYR A 54 -9.78 -1.77 -2.04
N PRO A 55 -8.58 -2.21 -2.45
CA PRO A 55 -8.26 -3.62 -2.60
C PRO A 55 -7.58 -4.23 -1.37
N GLY A 56 -7.62 -5.55 -1.27
CA GLY A 56 -6.75 -6.34 -0.40
C GLY A 56 -5.73 -7.14 -1.21
N VAL A 57 -4.54 -7.37 -0.67
CA VAL A 57 -3.60 -8.38 -1.19
C VAL A 57 -3.51 -9.56 -0.25
N GLU A 58 -3.42 -10.76 -0.83
CA GLU A 58 -3.17 -12.00 -0.12
C GLU A 58 -2.08 -12.83 -0.82
N PRO A 59 -1.40 -13.73 -0.09
CA PRO A 59 -0.41 -14.63 -0.69
C PRO A 59 -1.02 -15.50 -1.80
N ASN A 60 -0.37 -15.53 -2.96
CA ASN A 60 -0.70 -16.38 -4.10
C ASN A 60 0.53 -16.56 -5.01
N ALA A 61 1.11 -17.75 -5.01
CA ALA A 61 2.41 -18.03 -5.65
C ALA A 61 2.43 -17.77 -7.16
N ASP A 62 1.29 -17.91 -7.84
CA ASP A 62 1.19 -17.84 -9.30
C ASP A 62 0.90 -16.42 -9.81
N HIS A 63 0.80 -15.44 -8.91
CA HIS A 63 0.41 -14.07 -9.24
C HIS A 63 1.47 -13.05 -8.84
N CYS A 64 1.35 -11.88 -9.45
CA CYS A 64 2.10 -10.70 -9.06
C CYS A 64 1.19 -9.47 -9.03
N VAL A 65 1.59 -8.47 -8.25
CA VAL A 65 0.85 -7.23 -8.06
C VAL A 65 1.73 -6.07 -8.49
N GLN A 66 1.25 -5.30 -9.47
CA GLN A 66 1.86 -4.04 -9.88
C GLN A 66 1.44 -2.92 -8.94
N GLY A 67 2.40 -2.12 -8.49
CA GLY A 67 2.17 -1.06 -7.52
C GLY A 67 3.23 0.04 -7.54
N VAL A 68 3.25 0.82 -6.47
CA VAL A 68 4.14 1.96 -6.28
C VAL A 68 4.96 1.72 -5.02
N LEU A 69 6.29 1.75 -5.17
CA LEU A 69 7.24 1.74 -4.08
C LEU A 69 7.57 3.18 -3.69
N TYR A 70 7.20 3.56 -2.48
CA TYR A 70 7.63 4.79 -1.82
C TYR A 70 8.92 4.54 -1.04
N LEU A 71 9.88 5.45 -1.17
CA LEU A 71 11.19 5.39 -0.56
C LEU A 71 11.36 6.54 0.42
N GLU A 72 12.25 6.35 1.40
CA GLU A 72 12.67 7.38 2.35
C GLU A 72 11.50 7.98 3.16
N LEU A 73 10.53 7.14 3.55
CA LEU A 73 9.46 7.53 4.44
C LEU A 73 10.01 7.84 5.84
N PRO A 74 9.63 8.99 6.43
CA PRO A 74 10.05 9.34 7.77
C PRO A 74 9.34 8.45 8.80
N ASP A 75 9.94 8.27 9.97
CA ASP A 75 9.36 7.44 11.03
C ASP A 75 7.97 7.90 11.48
N SER A 76 7.68 9.21 11.35
CA SER A 76 6.37 9.80 11.64
C SER A 76 5.25 9.36 10.70
N ALA A 77 5.57 8.80 9.52
CA ALA A 77 4.58 8.31 8.57
C ALA A 77 3.96 6.98 9.04
N TRP A 78 4.72 6.13 9.73
CA TRP A 78 4.30 4.76 10.05
C TRP A 78 3.05 4.68 10.92
N PRO A 79 2.92 5.41 12.04
CA PRO A 79 1.69 5.37 12.85
C PRO A 79 0.46 5.87 12.08
N ARG A 80 0.65 6.80 11.14
CA ARG A 80 -0.44 7.35 10.31
C ARG A 80 -0.89 6.34 9.25
N LEU A 81 0.06 5.66 8.61
CA LEU A 81 -0.24 4.58 7.69
C LEU A 81 -0.92 3.41 8.40
N ASP A 82 -0.45 3.03 9.59
CA ASP A 82 -1.08 1.99 10.40
C ASP A 82 -2.52 2.36 10.80
N GLY A 83 -2.74 3.62 11.19
CA GLY A 83 -4.08 4.15 11.47
C GLY A 83 -4.98 4.21 10.24
N PHE A 84 -4.41 4.51 9.07
CA PHE A 84 -5.14 4.58 7.80
C PHE A 84 -5.64 3.21 7.34
N GLU A 85 -4.79 2.19 7.41
CA GLU A 85 -5.10 0.84 6.96
C GLU A 85 -6.01 0.11 7.96
N GLY A 86 -5.90 0.46 9.24
CA GLY A 86 -6.76 -0.07 10.29
C GLY A 86 -6.53 -1.56 10.58
N GLU A 87 -7.53 -2.21 11.17
CA GLU A 87 -7.39 -3.59 11.66
C GLU A 87 -7.45 -4.64 10.56
N GLU A 88 -8.00 -4.31 9.38
CA GLU A 88 -8.18 -5.28 8.29
C GLU A 88 -6.86 -5.73 7.68
N TYR A 89 -5.83 -4.92 7.84
CA TYR A 89 -4.52 -5.16 7.29
C TYR A 89 -3.49 -5.43 8.40
N GLU A 90 -2.44 -6.13 8.02
CA GLU A 90 -1.23 -6.30 8.82
C GLU A 90 -0.04 -5.81 8.03
N ARG A 91 0.82 -5.02 8.68
CA ARG A 91 2.04 -4.54 8.05
C ARG A 91 3.06 -5.68 8.00
N ARG A 92 3.54 -6.03 6.81
CA ARG A 92 4.53 -7.10 6.57
C ARG A 92 5.68 -6.60 5.70
N ILE A 93 6.88 -7.12 5.93
CA ILE A 93 8.02 -6.90 5.04
C ILE A 93 7.89 -7.87 3.88
N VAL A 94 7.95 -7.34 2.66
CA VAL A 94 7.97 -8.10 1.40
C VAL A 94 9.18 -7.69 0.55
N GLU A 95 9.57 -8.55 -0.40
CA GLU A 95 10.54 -8.20 -1.43
C GLU A 95 9.78 -7.77 -2.69
N VAL A 96 10.11 -6.59 -3.23
CA VAL A 96 9.55 -6.06 -4.48
C VAL A 96 10.63 -5.88 -5.52
N GLU A 97 10.26 -6.04 -6.79
CA GLU A 97 11.14 -5.90 -7.94
C GLU A 97 10.83 -4.59 -8.68
N MET A 98 11.86 -3.77 -8.91
CA MET A 98 11.77 -2.52 -9.69
C MET A 98 11.99 -2.79 -11.17
N ALA A 99 11.66 -1.81 -12.02
CA ALA A 99 11.75 -1.94 -13.49
C ALA A 99 13.17 -2.22 -14.03
N ASP A 100 14.21 -1.89 -13.25
CA ASP A 100 15.62 -2.19 -13.58
C ASP A 100 16.05 -3.61 -13.15
N GLY A 101 15.13 -4.42 -12.64
CA GLY A 101 15.37 -5.76 -12.12
C GLY A 101 15.97 -5.80 -10.72
N SER A 102 16.26 -4.64 -10.12
CA SER A 102 16.74 -4.59 -8.74
C SER A 102 15.60 -4.87 -7.76
N ARG A 103 15.95 -5.47 -6.62
CA ARG A 103 14.97 -5.86 -5.59
C ARG A 103 15.22 -5.12 -4.30
N LEU A 104 14.12 -4.78 -3.61
CA LEU A 104 14.16 -4.08 -2.33
C LEU A 104 13.16 -4.70 -1.35
N ARG A 105 13.58 -4.80 -0.09
CA ARG A 105 12.66 -5.09 1.02
C ARG A 105 11.87 -3.82 1.36
N ALA A 106 10.55 -3.93 1.41
CA ALA A 106 9.67 -2.83 1.76
C ALA A 106 8.55 -3.30 2.67
N TRP A 107 8.04 -2.40 3.50
CA TRP A 107 6.77 -2.62 4.18
C TRP A 107 5.62 -2.62 3.17
N THR A 108 4.64 -3.46 3.39
CA THR A 108 3.36 -3.40 2.71
C THR A 108 2.28 -3.79 3.69
N TYR A 109 1.04 -3.47 3.35
CA TYR A 109 -0.12 -3.89 4.11
C TYR A 109 -0.67 -5.17 3.46
N VAL A 110 -0.91 -6.22 4.23
CA VAL A 110 -1.45 -7.48 3.71
C VAL A 110 -2.82 -7.68 4.35
N PHE A 111 -3.80 -8.08 3.56
CA PHE A 111 -5.15 -8.29 4.06
C PHE A 111 -5.14 -9.49 5.02
N ARG A 112 -5.63 -9.30 6.24
CA ARG A 112 -5.54 -10.36 7.25
C ARG A 112 -6.42 -11.54 6.87
N PRO A 113 -5.94 -12.79 7.05
CA PRO A 113 -6.72 -13.98 6.74
C PRO A 113 -8.08 -14.07 7.44
N CYS A 114 -8.20 -13.52 8.66
CA CYS A 114 -9.47 -13.49 9.40
C CYS A 114 -10.57 -12.68 8.70
N PHE A 115 -10.20 -11.70 7.87
CA PHE A 115 -11.12 -10.89 7.08
C PHE A 115 -11.28 -11.40 5.63
N ALA A 116 -10.61 -12.49 5.23
CA ALA A 116 -10.59 -12.98 3.85
C ALA A 116 -11.98 -13.21 3.23
N HIS A 117 -13.01 -13.46 4.05
CA HIS A 117 -14.41 -13.53 3.62
C HIS A 117 -14.94 -12.25 2.96
N ARG A 118 -14.28 -11.11 3.17
CA ARG A 118 -14.58 -9.81 2.52
C ARG A 118 -13.88 -9.65 1.18
N LEU A 119 -12.96 -10.52 0.80
CA LEU A 119 -12.32 -10.45 -0.52
C LEU A 119 -13.28 -11.01 -1.58
N ALA A 120 -13.55 -10.20 -2.60
CA ALA A 120 -14.32 -10.60 -3.76
C ALA A 120 -13.54 -11.66 -4.58
N PRO A 121 -14.23 -12.50 -5.37
CA PRO A 121 -13.57 -13.44 -6.27
C PRO A 121 -12.82 -12.74 -7.41
N ASP A 122 -13.28 -11.54 -7.77
CA ASP A 122 -12.75 -10.74 -8.87
C ASP A 122 -11.49 -9.96 -8.48
N ASP A 123 -10.63 -9.76 -9.47
CA ASP A 123 -9.45 -8.90 -9.33
C ASP A 123 -9.87 -7.43 -9.22
N TRP A 124 -9.08 -6.66 -8.48
CA TRP A 124 -9.33 -5.22 -8.37
C TRP A 124 -8.70 -4.46 -9.53
N ASP A 125 -9.54 -3.66 -10.20
CA ASP A 125 -9.16 -2.81 -11.32
C ASP A 125 -8.78 -1.39 -10.84
N TYR A 126 -7.50 -1.05 -11.05
CA TYR A 126 -6.97 0.26 -10.70
C TYR A 126 -7.53 1.39 -11.57
N GLU A 127 -7.78 1.14 -12.85
CA GLU A 127 -8.33 2.16 -13.76
C GLU A 127 -9.77 2.51 -13.39
N HIS A 128 -10.55 1.48 -13.03
CA HIS A 128 -11.89 1.68 -12.49
C HIS A 128 -11.87 2.50 -11.19
N PHE A 129 -10.93 2.22 -10.28
CA PHE A 129 -10.74 3.04 -9.08
C PHE A 129 -10.42 4.49 -9.43
N LEU A 130 -9.52 4.76 -10.37
CA LEU A 130 -9.18 6.13 -10.75
C LEU A 130 -10.37 6.89 -11.34
N ARG A 131 -11.20 6.24 -12.15
CA ARG A 131 -12.33 6.86 -12.83
C ARG A 131 -13.51 7.14 -11.90
N GLU A 132 -13.85 6.20 -11.03
CA GLU A 132 -15.12 6.21 -10.28
C GLU A 132 -14.93 6.14 -8.76
N GLY A 133 -13.83 5.52 -8.30
CA GLY A 133 -13.55 5.30 -6.88
C GLY A 133 -12.80 6.44 -6.20
N LYS A 134 -11.84 7.08 -6.88
CA LYS A 134 -10.90 8.04 -6.26
C LYS A 134 -11.64 9.25 -5.69
N ALA A 135 -12.56 9.84 -6.44
CA ALA A 135 -13.30 11.04 -5.99
C ALA A 135 -14.12 10.76 -4.73
N ARG A 136 -14.82 9.61 -4.70
CA ARG A 136 -15.59 9.16 -3.54
C ARG A 136 -14.67 8.82 -2.36
N PHE A 137 -13.60 8.07 -2.61
CA PHE A 137 -12.61 7.73 -1.59
C PHE A 137 -12.01 8.99 -0.96
N VAL A 138 -11.62 9.97 -1.78
CA VAL A 138 -11.09 11.26 -1.31
C VAL A 138 -12.14 12.02 -0.51
N ALA A 139 -13.40 12.07 -0.95
CA ALA A 139 -14.46 12.73 -0.20
C ALA A 139 -14.72 12.07 1.17
N ASP A 140 -14.80 10.74 1.21
CA ASP A 140 -15.06 9.97 2.42
C ASP A 140 -13.87 10.03 3.39
N TYR A 141 -12.64 9.94 2.87
CA TYR A 141 -11.42 9.83 3.68
C TYR A 141 -10.79 11.19 4.04
N ILE A 142 -10.65 12.13 3.08
CA ILE A 142 -10.15 13.49 3.37
C ILE A 142 -11.23 14.31 4.10
N GLY A 143 -12.52 14.04 3.84
CA GLY A 143 -13.61 14.57 4.64
C GLY A 143 -13.50 14.19 6.12
N PHE A 144 -12.94 13.01 6.42
CA PHE A 144 -12.68 12.54 7.78
C PHE A 144 -11.51 13.28 8.46
N ASP A 145 -10.42 13.56 7.74
CA ASP A 145 -9.25 14.30 8.26
C ASP A 145 -9.61 15.76 8.58
N THR A 146 -10.53 16.35 7.80
CA THR A 146 -11.07 17.70 8.08
C THR A 146 -11.90 17.75 9.37
N LEU A 147 -12.37 16.61 9.89
CA LEU A 147 -13.17 16.53 11.12
C LEU A 147 -12.33 16.26 12.38
N GLN A 148 -11.06 15.86 12.28
CA GLN A 148 -10.18 15.66 13.44
C GLN A 148 -9.18 16.79 13.71
N ALA A 149 -9.17 17.83 12.87
CA ALA A 149 -8.34 19.03 13.05
C ALA A 149 -9.03 20.16 13.86
N ARG A 150 -9.95 19.84 14.77
CA ARG A 150 -10.61 20.81 15.66
C ARG A 150 -10.44 20.49 17.13
#